data_AF-A0A151DWC6-F1
#
_entry.id   AF-A0A151DWC6-F1
#
_cell.length_a   1.000
_cell.length_b   1.000
_cell.length_c   1.000
_cell.angle_alpha   90.00
_cell.angle_beta   90.00
_cell.angle_gamma   90.00
#
_symmetry.space_group_name_H-M   'P 1'
#
loop_
_entity.id
_entity.type
_entity.pdbx_description
1 polymer ?
#
loop_
_entity_poly.entity_id
_entity_poly.type
_entity_poly.pdbx_seq_one_letter_code
_entity_poly.pdbx_strand_id
1 'polypeptide(L)'
;MKMNNLFLILCTFLFFATTLFPLVQGMSFDLETNLFSYVEKNHSIGETLVLPSSFSWRDIHGVDFTTPIRNQAPYPSCESFALVAAVETMVQYQVGFPFGCDLSEAHLFFYSGGNIIWGSYPENDTKFLKEYGVPDEACWPYPKDLYQYPLNTTSPDWMNRTVKITNWSYIPDDPVAIKTALLTNGPVPSYFLVYDDFLYYKKGVYQHRWGRVRGAHYMAIVGYNDDPGYWIVKNSWGTHYQDEGWINIKYGECGIGTKNFYLTGVYGKFPIVYVDDDNTNGPWEGTKEYPYHTIQEAIHTVYDGYAIYVMNGTYREHVIIDKTISLYGENRETTILEGEGSDDVVTVTVPGVKISGFTIQNSESQLYHAGIKTLSLNSNVTIEDTIIQNNAIGIYLNYAYETSWNIVQNNSIVHNVKGIYAHWANNGQITRNTIAFNEESGIETQHCKNLYIAGNIISDNGAYGIFLRGASDHNTITGRNVIRHNAIGIGISESKRNVISKNNFIGNIDHASFYNAFLTTWRSNYWDDNMLFLPKIIWGSIGKRQFPWMNFDWLAMRKPFDR
;
A
#
# COMPACT_ATOMS: atom_id res chain seq x y z
N MET A 1 19.17 -71.79 0.31
CA MET A 1 19.20 -72.69 -0.88
C MET A 1 17.89 -72.51 -1.60
N LYS A 2 17.76 -72.16 -2.88
CA LYS A 2 18.66 -71.91 -4.03
C LYS A 2 17.87 -70.92 -4.91
N MET A 3 18.42 -69.80 -5.34
CA MET A 3 19.28 -69.64 -6.52
C MET A 3 18.61 -70.05 -7.83
N ASN A 4 18.54 -69.06 -8.73
CA ASN A 4 18.96 -69.12 -10.14
C ASN A 4 18.06 -69.91 -11.12
N ASN A 5 17.93 -69.59 -12.40
CA ASN A 5 18.53 -68.61 -13.32
C ASN A 5 17.73 -68.79 -14.64
N LEU A 6 17.41 -67.72 -15.36
CA LEU A 6 18.18 -67.24 -16.53
C LEU A 6 17.98 -68.06 -17.82
N PHE A 7 17.43 -67.38 -18.82
CA PHE A 7 17.77 -67.51 -20.25
C PHE A 7 17.57 -66.08 -20.82
N LEU A 8 18.57 -65.20 -20.94
CA LEU A 8 19.79 -65.18 -21.76
C LEU A 8 19.57 -64.62 -23.21
N ILE A 9 19.95 -63.34 -23.36
CA ILE A 9 20.65 -62.66 -24.49
C ILE A 9 19.91 -62.35 -25.79
N LEU A 10 19.84 -61.05 -26.16
CA LEU A 10 20.63 -60.46 -27.27
C LEU A 10 20.71 -58.91 -27.23
N CYS A 11 21.94 -58.40 -27.09
CA CYS A 11 22.58 -57.25 -27.76
C CYS A 11 21.99 -55.81 -27.78
N THR A 12 22.70 -54.94 -27.01
CA THR A 12 23.42 -53.70 -27.42
C THR A 12 22.73 -52.34 -27.77
N PHE A 13 23.22 -51.27 -27.09
CA PHE A 13 23.20 -49.80 -27.33
C PHE A 13 21.85 -49.04 -27.15
N LEU A 14 21.62 -47.97 -26.34
CA LEU A 14 22.33 -46.96 -25.50
C LEU A 14 21.28 -46.41 -24.47
N PHE A 15 21.40 -46.52 -23.13
CA PHE A 15 21.94 -45.56 -22.11
C PHE A 15 21.55 -44.07 -22.29
N PHE A 16 21.04 -43.25 -21.33
CA PHE A 16 20.90 -43.19 -19.85
C PHE A 16 19.62 -42.37 -19.51
N ALA A 17 18.76 -42.76 -18.55
CA ALA A 17 18.59 -42.23 -17.15
C ALA A 17 18.22 -40.72 -17.04
N THR A 18 17.27 -40.24 -16.21
CA THR A 18 17.07 -40.45 -14.76
C THR A 18 15.68 -39.93 -14.26
N THR A 19 15.09 -40.66 -13.28
CA THR A 19 14.35 -40.22 -12.05
C THR A 19 13.13 -39.27 -12.13
N LEU A 20 11.89 -39.64 -11.73
CA LEU A 20 11.31 -39.80 -10.37
C LEU A 20 11.44 -38.56 -9.45
N PHE A 21 10.40 -37.70 -9.40
CA PHE A 21 9.78 -36.97 -8.25
C PHE A 21 8.72 -35.96 -8.79
N PRO A 22 7.77 -35.45 -7.98
CA PRO A 22 6.34 -35.37 -8.33
C PRO A 22 5.97 -34.06 -9.06
N LEU A 23 4.98 -34.15 -9.95
CA LEU A 23 4.29 -32.97 -10.48
C LEU A 23 3.53 -32.24 -9.36
N VAL A 24 4.17 -31.21 -8.81
CA VAL A 24 3.51 -30.02 -8.29
C VAL A 24 4.20 -28.86 -9.01
N GLN A 25 3.67 -28.48 -10.17
CA GLN A 25 4.14 -27.33 -10.93
C GLN A 25 2.92 -26.50 -11.35
N GLY A 26 2.97 -25.23 -10.97
CA GLY A 26 2.36 -24.14 -11.71
C GLY A 26 0.85 -23.98 -11.55
N MET A 27 0.42 -23.37 -10.44
CA MET A 27 -0.67 -22.40 -10.56
C MET A 27 -0.09 -21.16 -11.23
N SER A 28 0.04 -21.20 -12.56
CA SER A 28 0.05 -19.97 -13.35
C SER A 28 -1.36 -19.41 -13.25
N PHE A 29 -1.49 -18.20 -12.72
CA PHE A 29 -2.74 -17.45 -12.79
C PHE A 29 -3.00 -17.12 -14.28
N ASP A 30 -3.79 -17.97 -14.95
CA ASP A 30 -4.40 -17.65 -16.25
C ASP A 30 -5.46 -16.56 -16.03
N LEU A 31 -5.01 -15.32 -15.89
CA LEU A 31 -5.84 -14.11 -15.69
C LEU A 31 -6.52 -13.63 -16.98
N GLU A 32 -6.27 -14.24 -18.13
CA GLU A 32 -6.83 -13.80 -19.42
C GLU A 32 -8.18 -14.44 -19.79
N THR A 33 -8.64 -15.49 -19.10
CA THR A 33 -9.62 -16.40 -19.72
C THR A 33 -11.03 -16.43 -19.12
N ASN A 34 -11.43 -15.52 -18.22
CA ASN A 34 -12.81 -15.54 -17.69
C ASN A 34 -13.69 -14.32 -17.99
N LEU A 35 -13.14 -13.13 -18.26
CA LEU A 35 -13.97 -12.00 -18.72
C LEU A 35 -13.95 -11.85 -20.24
N PHE A 36 -12.78 -12.02 -20.88
CA PHE A 36 -12.67 -12.06 -22.34
C PHE A 36 -13.38 -13.27 -22.94
N SER A 37 -13.31 -14.44 -22.30
CA SER A 37 -14.09 -15.61 -22.75
C SER A 37 -15.60 -15.44 -22.54
N TYR A 38 -16.02 -14.63 -21.58
CA TYR A 38 -17.44 -14.28 -21.40
C TYR A 38 -17.92 -13.30 -22.48
N VAL A 39 -17.06 -12.39 -22.95
CA VAL A 39 -17.41 -11.40 -23.98
C VAL A 39 -17.25 -11.96 -25.41
N GLU A 40 -16.19 -12.71 -25.71
CA GLU A 40 -15.96 -13.29 -27.05
C GLU A 40 -16.92 -14.44 -27.39
N LYS A 41 -17.30 -15.25 -26.40
CA LYS A 41 -18.24 -16.37 -26.61
C LYS A 41 -19.68 -15.90 -26.87
N ASN A 42 -19.97 -14.63 -26.58
CA ASN A 42 -21.27 -13.99 -26.78
C ASN A 42 -21.40 -13.18 -28.08
N HIS A 43 -20.39 -13.21 -28.96
CA HIS A 43 -20.50 -12.56 -30.28
C HIS A 43 -21.19 -13.45 -31.34
N SER A 44 -21.52 -14.70 -31.01
CA SER A 44 -22.35 -15.56 -31.84
C SER A 44 -23.56 -16.05 -31.07
N ILE A 45 -24.75 -15.58 -31.49
CA ILE A 45 -26.11 -15.87 -30.99
C ILE A 45 -26.54 -14.91 -29.88
N GLY A 46 -27.65 -14.20 -30.12
CA GLY A 46 -28.17 -13.12 -29.28
C GLY A 46 -28.63 -13.54 -27.89
N GLU A 47 -27.68 -13.71 -26.98
CA GLU A 47 -27.94 -13.75 -25.54
C GLU A 47 -27.85 -12.32 -24.96
N THR A 48 -28.90 -11.91 -24.27
CA THR A 48 -28.96 -10.66 -23.51
C THR A 48 -27.81 -10.60 -22.51
N LEU A 49 -26.97 -9.57 -22.59
CA LEU A 49 -25.94 -9.28 -21.59
C LEU A 49 -26.60 -9.18 -20.20
N VAL A 50 -26.39 -10.19 -19.36
CA VAL A 50 -26.85 -10.17 -17.97
C VAL A 50 -25.83 -9.38 -17.15
N LEU A 51 -26.22 -8.18 -16.71
CA LEU A 51 -25.41 -7.35 -15.83
C LEU A 51 -25.54 -7.84 -14.37
N PRO A 52 -24.46 -7.85 -13.58
CA PRO A 52 -24.54 -8.14 -12.16
C PRO A 52 -25.36 -7.06 -11.44
N SER A 53 -25.96 -7.39 -10.29
CA SER A 53 -26.70 -6.42 -9.48
C SER A 53 -25.81 -5.38 -8.81
N SER A 54 -24.51 -5.64 -8.72
CA SER A 54 -23.51 -4.70 -8.19
C SER A 54 -22.15 -4.96 -8.83
N PHE A 55 -21.36 -3.92 -8.97
CA PHE A 55 -20.00 -3.99 -9.50
C PHE A 55 -19.17 -2.81 -8.96
N SER A 56 -17.88 -3.02 -8.71
CA SER A 56 -16.98 -1.93 -8.36
C SER A 56 -15.56 -2.23 -8.82
N TRP A 57 -14.93 -1.26 -9.49
CA TRP A 57 -13.48 -1.27 -9.76
C TRP A 57 -12.62 -1.25 -8.49
N ARG A 58 -13.25 -0.98 -7.34
CA ARG A 58 -12.62 -1.06 -6.01
C ARG A 58 -12.58 -2.48 -5.43
N ASP A 59 -13.26 -3.42 -6.07
CA ASP A 59 -13.34 -4.81 -5.63
C ASP A 59 -13.51 -5.72 -6.84
N ILE A 60 -12.42 -5.91 -7.58
CA ILE A 60 -12.30 -6.93 -8.61
C ILE A 60 -11.64 -8.14 -7.96
N HIS A 61 -12.47 -9.07 -7.46
CA HIS A 61 -12.02 -10.27 -6.75
C HIS A 61 -11.12 -9.98 -5.53
N GLY A 62 -11.46 -8.94 -4.75
CA GLY A 62 -10.70 -8.50 -3.58
C GLY A 62 -9.58 -7.50 -3.88
N VAL A 63 -9.41 -7.10 -5.14
CA VAL A 63 -8.38 -6.13 -5.56
C VAL A 63 -9.03 -4.79 -5.93
N ASP A 64 -8.55 -3.70 -5.32
CA ASP A 64 -8.92 -2.34 -5.68
C ASP A 64 -8.00 -1.85 -6.81
N PHE A 65 -8.53 -1.71 -8.02
CA PHE A 65 -7.80 -1.19 -9.18
C PHE A 65 -7.94 0.33 -9.34
N THR A 66 -8.59 1.02 -8.40
CA THR A 66 -8.62 2.48 -8.39
C THR A 66 -7.37 3.04 -7.72
N THR A 67 -7.11 4.32 -7.93
CA THR A 67 -6.02 5.06 -7.27
C THR A 67 -6.55 5.86 -6.08
N PRO A 68 -5.68 6.33 -5.16
CA PRO A 68 -6.11 7.16 -4.03
C PRO A 68 -6.92 8.40 -4.44
N ILE A 69 -7.73 8.92 -3.52
CA ILE A 69 -8.46 10.18 -3.71
C ILE A 69 -7.47 11.35 -3.75
N ARG A 70 -7.58 12.18 -4.79
CA ARG A 70 -6.81 13.43 -4.94
C ARG A 70 -7.68 14.66 -4.68
N ASN A 71 -7.04 15.83 -4.67
CA ASN A 71 -7.70 17.11 -4.46
C ASN A 71 -7.41 18.06 -5.62
N GLN A 72 -8.44 18.43 -6.38
CA GLN A 72 -8.36 19.36 -7.49
C GLN A 72 -8.12 20.80 -7.04
N ALA A 73 -8.29 21.11 -5.76
CA ALA A 73 -7.95 22.44 -5.29
C ALA A 73 -6.46 22.70 -5.61
N PRO A 74 -6.14 23.85 -6.22
CA PRO A 74 -6.98 25.04 -6.21
C PRO A 74 -7.72 25.35 -7.53
N TYR A 75 -7.61 24.53 -8.58
CA TYR A 75 -8.17 24.84 -9.89
C TYR A 75 -9.51 24.13 -10.17
N PRO A 76 -10.36 24.71 -11.03
CA PRO A 76 -11.60 24.07 -11.46
C PRO A 76 -11.34 22.98 -12.52
N SER A 77 -10.53 21.96 -12.21
CA SER A 77 -10.09 20.94 -13.18
C SER A 77 -10.75 19.57 -12.99
N CYS A 78 -12.01 19.54 -12.55
CA CYS A 78 -12.71 18.29 -12.17
C CYS A 78 -12.82 17.29 -13.32
N GLU A 79 -12.98 17.78 -14.55
CA GLU A 79 -13.04 16.99 -15.78
C GLU A 79 -11.75 16.16 -15.95
N SER A 80 -10.59 16.82 -15.81
CA SER A 80 -9.29 16.17 -15.96
C SER A 80 -9.05 15.14 -14.84
N PHE A 81 -9.45 15.41 -13.59
CA PHE A 81 -9.39 14.42 -12.51
C PHE A 81 -10.28 13.20 -12.76
N ALA A 82 -11.51 13.40 -13.25
CA ALA A 82 -12.41 12.29 -13.56
C ALA A 82 -11.85 11.42 -14.70
N LEU A 83 -11.27 12.04 -15.72
CA LEU A 83 -10.65 11.35 -16.85
C LEU A 83 -9.37 10.61 -16.46
N VAL A 84 -8.46 11.28 -15.73
CA VAL A 84 -7.22 10.65 -15.24
C VAL A 84 -7.53 9.46 -14.33
N ALA A 85 -8.48 9.60 -13.40
CA ALA A 85 -8.90 8.47 -12.55
C ALA A 85 -9.40 7.26 -13.35
N ALA A 86 -10.09 7.48 -14.47
CA ALA A 86 -10.51 6.41 -15.37
C ALA A 86 -9.32 5.76 -16.07
N VAL A 87 -8.41 6.57 -16.64
CA VAL A 87 -7.20 6.09 -17.34
C VAL A 87 -6.29 5.32 -16.39
N GLU A 88 -6.02 5.83 -15.19
CA GLU A 88 -5.20 5.15 -14.18
C GLU A 88 -5.80 3.79 -13.80
N THR A 89 -7.11 3.73 -13.59
CA THR A 89 -7.80 2.45 -13.27
C THR A 89 -7.65 1.46 -14.42
N MET A 90 -7.83 1.90 -15.67
CA MET A 90 -7.64 1.07 -16.86
C MET A 90 -6.18 0.58 -16.98
N VAL A 91 -5.19 1.44 -16.70
CA VAL A 91 -3.77 1.07 -16.73
C VAL A 91 -3.46 0.00 -15.70
N GLN A 92 -3.88 0.20 -14.45
CA GLN A 92 -3.65 -0.77 -13.38
C GLN A 92 -4.31 -2.12 -13.70
N TYR A 93 -5.52 -2.10 -14.23
CA TYR A 93 -6.22 -3.31 -14.64
C TYR A 93 -5.52 -4.02 -15.82
N GLN A 94 -5.06 -3.28 -16.83
CA GLN A 94 -4.33 -3.84 -17.97
C GLN A 94 -2.97 -4.41 -17.57
N VAL A 95 -2.28 -3.78 -16.62
CA VAL A 95 -1.05 -4.33 -16.03
C VAL A 95 -1.34 -5.58 -15.18
N GLY A 96 -2.56 -5.69 -14.64
CA GLY A 96 -2.99 -6.79 -13.77
C GLY A 96 -2.57 -6.60 -12.30
N PHE A 97 -2.08 -5.42 -11.93
CA PHE A 97 -1.55 -5.14 -10.60
C PHE A 97 -1.78 -3.67 -10.19
N PRO A 98 -2.35 -3.37 -9.01
CA PRO A 98 -2.64 -2.00 -8.56
C PRO A 98 -1.39 -1.32 -7.99
N PHE A 99 -0.48 -0.91 -8.88
CA PHE A 99 0.82 -0.37 -8.48
C PHE A 99 0.80 1.08 -7.98
N GLY A 100 -0.34 1.78 -8.05
CA GLY A 100 -0.46 3.19 -7.70
C GLY A 100 -0.09 4.12 -8.86
N CYS A 101 -0.64 3.84 -10.06
CA CYS A 101 -0.44 4.69 -11.24
C CYS A 101 -0.78 6.16 -10.93
N ASP A 102 0.13 7.09 -11.20
CA ASP A 102 -0.02 8.52 -10.87
C ASP A 102 0.25 9.36 -12.11
N LEU A 103 -0.82 9.82 -12.77
CA LEU A 103 -0.77 10.60 -14.00
C LEU A 103 -1.11 12.07 -13.74
N SER A 104 -0.55 12.97 -14.54
CA SER A 104 -0.65 14.41 -14.31
C SER A 104 -1.98 15.01 -14.77
N GLU A 105 -2.89 15.32 -13.84
CA GLU A 105 -4.10 16.08 -14.17
C GLU A 105 -3.79 17.51 -14.54
N ALA A 106 -2.73 18.10 -13.98
CA ALA A 106 -2.28 19.44 -14.35
C ALA A 106 -1.84 19.48 -15.82
N HIS A 107 -1.08 18.49 -16.27
CA HIS A 107 -0.72 18.41 -17.68
C HIS A 107 -1.97 18.31 -18.56
N LEU A 108 -2.87 17.37 -18.27
CA LEU A 108 -4.09 17.20 -19.05
C LEU A 108 -4.92 18.48 -19.08
N PHE A 109 -5.18 19.08 -17.92
CA PHE A 109 -6.01 20.27 -17.78
C PHE A 109 -5.47 21.46 -18.58
N PHE A 110 -4.18 21.76 -18.50
CA PHE A 110 -3.64 22.97 -19.12
C PHE A 110 -3.37 22.77 -20.62
N TYR A 111 -2.83 21.60 -21.02
CA TYR A 111 -2.49 21.35 -22.42
C TYR A 111 -3.71 21.06 -23.29
N SER A 112 -4.82 20.58 -22.72
CA SER A 112 -6.09 20.45 -23.44
C SER A 112 -6.84 21.78 -23.62
N GLY A 113 -6.33 22.87 -23.02
CA GLY A 113 -6.92 24.21 -23.11
C GLY A 113 -7.85 24.58 -21.95
N GLY A 114 -7.73 23.91 -20.80
CA GLY A 114 -8.42 24.30 -19.57
C GLY A 114 -8.06 25.70 -19.08
N ASN A 115 -8.99 26.30 -18.34
CA ASN A 115 -8.89 27.68 -17.89
C ASN A 115 -9.26 27.80 -16.40
N ILE A 116 -8.46 28.54 -15.64
CA ILE A 116 -8.65 28.74 -14.19
C ILE A 116 -9.97 29.43 -13.80
N ILE A 117 -10.68 30.05 -14.75
CA ILE A 117 -11.95 30.74 -14.50
C ILE A 117 -13.13 29.77 -14.55
N TRP A 118 -13.14 28.81 -15.47
CA TRP A 118 -14.33 28.02 -15.77
C TRP A 118 -14.10 26.52 -16.00
N GLY A 119 -12.85 26.06 -16.02
CA GLY A 119 -12.48 24.64 -16.15
C GLY A 119 -12.07 24.24 -17.56
N SER A 120 -12.25 22.97 -17.92
CA SER A 120 -11.99 22.44 -19.26
C SER A 120 -13.25 21.86 -19.89
N TYR A 121 -13.23 21.67 -21.21
CA TYR A 121 -14.27 20.89 -21.90
C TYR A 121 -13.84 19.42 -21.91
N PRO A 122 -14.64 18.47 -21.38
CA PRO A 122 -14.30 17.05 -21.37
C PRO A 122 -13.96 16.50 -22.77
N GLU A 123 -14.57 17.03 -23.82
CA GLU A 123 -14.31 16.65 -25.20
C GLU A 123 -12.91 17.08 -25.68
N ASN A 124 -12.36 18.16 -25.15
CA ASN A 124 -10.99 18.57 -25.45
C ASN A 124 -10.00 17.67 -24.72
N ASP A 125 -10.25 17.38 -23.44
CA ASP A 125 -9.41 16.49 -22.64
C ASP A 125 -9.37 15.08 -23.26
N THR A 126 -10.51 14.53 -23.67
CA THR A 126 -10.58 13.20 -24.32
C THR A 126 -9.91 13.16 -25.70
N LYS A 127 -10.02 14.22 -26.52
CA LYS A 127 -9.25 14.35 -27.77
C LYS A 127 -7.75 14.43 -27.50
N PHE A 128 -7.35 15.20 -26.50
CA PHE A 128 -5.95 15.33 -26.11
C PHE A 128 -5.37 13.99 -25.62
N LEU A 129 -6.11 13.25 -24.79
CA LEU A 129 -5.72 11.90 -24.34
C LEU A 129 -5.52 10.92 -25.51
N LYS A 130 -6.33 11.05 -26.56
CA LYS A 130 -6.20 10.20 -27.77
C LYS A 130 -5.00 10.60 -28.63
N GLU A 131 -4.82 11.89 -28.87
CA GLU A 131 -3.79 12.41 -29.78
C GLU A 131 -2.39 12.42 -29.14
N TYR A 132 -2.30 12.99 -27.93
CA TYR A 132 -1.04 13.25 -27.23
C TYR A 132 -0.86 12.39 -25.99
N GLY A 133 -1.93 12.05 -25.28
CA GLY A 133 -1.86 11.35 -24.00
C GLY A 133 -1.52 12.25 -22.82
N VAL A 134 -1.39 11.65 -21.65
CA VAL A 134 -1.03 12.33 -20.39
C VAL A 134 0.22 11.67 -19.80
N PRO A 135 1.23 12.44 -19.38
CA PRO A 135 2.42 11.89 -18.73
C PRO A 135 2.15 11.58 -17.26
N ASP A 136 3.12 10.94 -16.60
CA ASP A 136 3.13 10.75 -15.16
C ASP A 136 3.13 12.08 -14.39
N GLU A 137 2.72 12.05 -13.12
CA GLU A 137 2.61 13.21 -12.24
C GLU A 137 3.93 13.99 -12.11
N ALA A 138 5.08 13.32 -12.09
CA ALA A 138 6.37 13.99 -11.94
C ALA A 138 6.74 14.87 -13.15
N CYS A 139 6.15 14.63 -14.33
CA CYS A 139 6.31 15.53 -15.48
C CYS A 139 5.74 16.92 -15.23
N TRP A 140 4.59 17.00 -14.56
CA TRP A 140 3.95 18.25 -14.15
C TRP A 140 3.12 18.02 -12.89
N PRO A 141 3.71 18.19 -11.70
CA PRO A 141 2.98 17.99 -10.45
C PRO A 141 1.80 18.96 -10.31
N TYR A 142 0.70 18.48 -9.75
CA TYR A 142 -0.48 19.28 -9.54
C TYR A 142 -0.18 20.45 -8.57
N PRO A 143 -0.43 21.71 -8.96
CA PRO A 143 0.02 22.83 -8.14
C PRO A 143 -0.76 22.93 -6.83
N LYS A 144 -0.06 23.25 -5.74
CA LYS A 144 -0.63 23.28 -4.38
C LYS A 144 -1.29 24.62 -4.02
N ASP A 145 -1.02 25.67 -4.79
CA ASP A 145 -1.62 26.99 -4.60
C ASP A 145 -1.89 27.71 -5.93
N LEU A 146 -2.79 28.70 -5.88
CA LEU A 146 -3.27 29.44 -7.06
C LEU A 146 -2.19 30.27 -7.76
N TYR A 147 -1.07 30.55 -7.09
CA TYR A 147 -0.03 31.43 -7.59
C TYR A 147 1.07 30.67 -8.35
N GLN A 148 0.94 29.36 -8.48
CA GLN A 148 1.85 28.48 -9.21
C GLN A 148 1.55 28.39 -10.74
N TYR A 149 0.72 29.27 -11.31
CA TYR A 149 0.22 29.19 -12.70
C TYR A 149 0.83 30.20 -13.70
N PRO A 150 1.12 29.80 -14.96
CA PRO A 150 1.95 28.67 -15.36
C PRO A 150 3.41 29.11 -15.52
N LEU A 151 4.33 28.53 -14.74
CA LEU A 151 5.76 28.82 -14.81
C LEU A 151 6.53 27.78 -15.63
N ASN A 152 6.02 27.34 -16.79
CA ASN A 152 6.78 26.55 -17.77
C ASN A 152 7.56 25.34 -17.15
N THR A 153 6.88 24.52 -16.35
CA THR A 153 7.48 23.46 -15.51
C THR A 153 7.38 22.06 -16.08
N THR A 154 6.80 21.88 -17.26
CA THR A 154 6.68 20.55 -17.86
C THR A 154 8.05 20.01 -18.24
N SER A 155 8.30 18.73 -17.93
CA SER A 155 9.53 18.07 -18.35
C SER A 155 9.64 18.05 -19.89
N PRO A 156 10.77 18.44 -20.51
CA PRO A 156 10.89 18.51 -21.98
C PRO A 156 10.64 17.19 -22.72
N ASP A 157 10.78 16.06 -22.02
CA ASP A 157 10.63 14.70 -22.52
C ASP A 157 9.22 14.11 -22.29
N TRP A 158 8.25 14.91 -21.81
CA TRP A 158 6.92 14.42 -21.43
C TRP A 158 6.24 13.57 -22.50
N MET A 159 6.43 13.88 -23.79
CA MET A 159 5.83 13.15 -24.91
C MET A 159 6.21 11.66 -24.91
N ASN A 160 7.40 11.32 -24.41
CA ASN A 160 7.92 9.94 -24.33
C ASN A 160 7.42 9.19 -23.10
N ARG A 161 6.71 9.86 -22.20
CA ARG A 161 6.22 9.34 -20.91
C ARG A 161 4.69 9.24 -20.87
N THR A 162 4.04 9.39 -22.02
CA THR A 162 2.58 9.50 -22.10
C THR A 162 1.87 8.14 -22.10
N VAL A 163 0.75 8.12 -21.38
CA VAL A 163 -0.32 7.14 -21.52
C VAL A 163 -1.41 7.72 -22.42
N LYS A 164 -1.86 6.95 -23.40
CA LYS A 164 -2.89 7.32 -24.37
C LYS A 164 -4.08 6.39 -24.30
N ILE A 165 -5.23 6.89 -24.76
CA ILE A 165 -6.42 6.09 -25.02
C ILE A 165 -6.53 5.78 -26.52
N THR A 166 -7.10 4.63 -26.88
CA THR A 166 -7.31 4.31 -28.31
C THR A 166 -8.46 5.12 -28.92
N ASN A 167 -9.54 5.31 -28.16
CA ASN A 167 -10.70 6.08 -28.56
C ASN A 167 -11.57 6.47 -27.35
N TRP A 168 -12.60 7.26 -27.61
CA TRP A 168 -13.65 7.59 -26.64
C TRP A 168 -14.98 7.76 -27.37
N SER A 169 -16.09 7.65 -26.65
CA SER A 169 -17.43 7.95 -27.17
C SER A 169 -18.41 8.31 -26.06
N TYR A 170 -19.49 9.02 -26.42
CA TYR A 170 -20.59 9.31 -25.50
C TYR A 170 -21.35 8.03 -25.16
N ILE A 171 -21.77 7.94 -23.89
CA ILE A 171 -22.74 6.93 -23.45
C ILE A 171 -24.13 7.58 -23.48
N PRO A 172 -25.16 6.90 -24.01
CA PRO A 172 -26.55 7.31 -23.82
C PRO A 172 -26.89 7.52 -22.33
N ASP A 173 -27.85 8.40 -22.06
CA ASP A 173 -28.43 8.58 -20.71
C ASP A 173 -29.34 7.38 -20.37
N ASP A 174 -28.69 6.23 -20.17
CA ASP A 174 -29.31 4.95 -19.88
C ASP A 174 -28.45 4.20 -18.84
N PRO A 175 -29.00 3.87 -17.66
CA PRO A 175 -28.28 3.12 -16.64
C PRO A 175 -27.72 1.79 -17.15
N VAL A 176 -28.41 1.11 -18.07
CA VAL A 176 -27.90 -0.15 -18.64
C VAL A 176 -26.65 0.12 -19.48
N ALA A 177 -26.67 1.11 -20.36
CA ALA A 177 -25.50 1.51 -21.14
C ALA A 177 -24.30 1.94 -20.26
N ILE A 178 -24.54 2.67 -19.18
CA ILE A 178 -23.48 3.08 -18.23
C ILE A 178 -22.88 1.87 -17.53
N LYS A 179 -23.72 0.95 -17.03
CA LYS A 179 -23.26 -0.29 -16.40
C LYS A 179 -22.48 -1.16 -17.37
N THR A 180 -22.95 -1.30 -18.61
CA THR A 180 -22.21 -2.02 -19.66
C THR A 180 -20.83 -1.40 -19.85
N ALA A 181 -20.74 -0.08 -20.02
CA ALA A 181 -19.45 0.61 -20.16
C ALA A 181 -18.53 0.40 -18.94
N LEU A 182 -19.07 0.42 -17.72
CA LEU A 182 -18.28 0.13 -16.51
C LEU A 182 -17.61 -1.24 -16.57
N LEU A 183 -18.31 -2.26 -17.08
CA LEU A 183 -17.80 -3.63 -17.17
C LEU A 183 -16.87 -3.85 -18.36
N THR A 184 -17.14 -3.19 -19.50
CA THR A 184 -16.42 -3.46 -20.76
C THR A 184 -15.29 -2.49 -21.05
N ASN A 185 -15.28 -1.33 -20.41
CA ASN A 185 -14.37 -0.23 -20.76
C ASN A 185 -13.56 0.30 -19.57
N GLY A 186 -14.17 0.45 -18.40
CA GLY A 186 -13.52 1.08 -17.24
C GLY A 186 -14.43 2.09 -16.54
N PRO A 187 -13.91 2.85 -15.56
CA PRO A 187 -14.67 3.93 -14.93
C PRO A 187 -15.22 4.94 -15.93
N VAL A 188 -16.37 5.51 -15.59
CA VAL A 188 -17.14 6.41 -16.46
C VAL A 188 -17.07 7.84 -15.90
N PRO A 189 -16.32 8.76 -16.52
CA PRO A 189 -16.40 10.18 -16.23
C PRO A 189 -17.81 10.69 -16.50
N SER A 190 -18.40 11.37 -15.52
CA SER A 190 -19.80 11.78 -15.54
C SER A 190 -20.02 13.16 -14.92
N TYR A 191 -20.91 13.91 -15.56
CA TYR A 191 -21.37 15.21 -15.07
C TYR A 191 -22.16 15.10 -13.77
N PHE A 192 -22.02 16.09 -12.90
CA PHE A 192 -22.81 16.21 -11.68
C PHE A 192 -23.13 17.68 -11.39
N LEU A 193 -24.35 17.94 -10.92
CA LEU A 193 -24.79 19.25 -10.47
C LEU A 193 -24.66 19.35 -8.95
N VAL A 194 -23.77 20.21 -8.48
CA VAL A 194 -23.54 20.43 -7.06
C VAL A 194 -24.63 21.36 -6.51
N TYR A 195 -25.28 20.92 -5.43
CA TYR A 195 -26.24 21.71 -4.66
C TYR A 195 -25.66 22.08 -3.29
N ASP A 196 -26.28 23.03 -2.58
CA ASP A 196 -25.82 23.42 -1.24
C ASP A 196 -25.75 22.22 -0.28
N ASP A 197 -26.76 21.35 -0.30
CA ASP A 197 -26.84 20.19 0.59
C ASP A 197 -25.77 19.14 0.35
N PHE A 198 -25.27 19.02 -0.89
CA PHE A 198 -24.14 18.16 -1.22
C PHE A 198 -22.89 18.50 -0.39
N LEU A 199 -22.63 19.80 -0.16
CA LEU A 199 -21.50 20.27 0.65
C LEU A 199 -21.58 19.80 2.12
N TYR A 200 -22.78 19.44 2.58
CA TYR A 200 -23.07 18.96 3.94
C TYR A 200 -23.41 17.47 4.01
N TYR A 201 -23.33 16.74 2.90
CA TYR A 201 -23.35 15.27 2.90
C TYR A 201 -22.29 14.75 3.89
N LYS A 202 -22.31 13.47 4.27
CA LYS A 202 -21.26 12.88 5.13
C LYS A 202 -20.98 11.44 4.76
N LYS A 203 -22.04 10.64 4.65
CA LYS A 203 -21.99 9.21 4.35
C LYS A 203 -23.38 8.72 3.93
N GLY A 204 -23.44 7.50 3.39
CA GLY A 204 -24.68 6.86 2.94
C GLY A 204 -24.90 7.03 1.43
N VAL A 205 -26.15 7.05 1.00
CA VAL A 205 -26.50 7.32 -0.41
C VAL A 205 -27.01 8.74 -0.51
N TYR A 206 -26.27 9.59 -1.20
CA TYR A 206 -26.65 10.98 -1.45
C TYR A 206 -27.86 11.07 -2.38
N GLN A 207 -28.80 11.94 -1.99
CA GLN A 207 -30.01 12.31 -2.71
C GLN A 207 -30.24 13.79 -2.42
N HIS A 208 -30.54 14.58 -3.46
CA HIS A 208 -30.77 16.00 -3.25
C HIS A 208 -32.10 16.21 -2.49
N ARG A 209 -32.09 17.13 -1.52
CA ARG A 209 -33.23 17.45 -0.65
C ARG A 209 -33.50 18.95 -0.57
N TRP A 210 -32.46 19.79 -0.60
CA TRP A 210 -32.62 21.22 -0.41
C TRP A 210 -31.44 22.04 -0.95
N GLY A 211 -31.65 23.34 -1.14
CA GLY A 211 -30.59 24.27 -1.53
C GLY A 211 -30.55 24.57 -3.02
N ARG A 212 -29.80 25.61 -3.38
CA ARG A 212 -29.65 26.03 -4.78
C ARG A 212 -28.46 25.33 -5.43
N VAL A 213 -28.47 25.34 -6.76
CA VAL A 213 -27.32 24.94 -7.58
C VAL A 213 -26.12 25.83 -7.25
N ARG A 214 -24.97 25.21 -7.03
CA ARG A 214 -23.69 25.87 -6.73
C ARG A 214 -22.72 25.84 -7.90
N GLY A 215 -22.79 24.80 -8.72
CA GLY A 215 -21.94 24.68 -9.90
C GLY A 215 -22.08 23.32 -10.56
N ALA A 216 -21.54 23.24 -11.77
CA ALA A 216 -21.27 21.97 -12.43
C ALA A 216 -20.00 21.34 -11.84
N HIS A 217 -19.92 20.02 -11.91
CA HIS A 217 -18.79 19.22 -11.49
C HIS A 217 -18.67 17.98 -12.39
N TYR A 218 -17.50 17.36 -12.40
CA TYR A 218 -17.25 16.08 -13.08
C TYR A 218 -16.59 15.11 -12.11
N MET A 219 -17.04 13.87 -12.10
CA MET A 219 -16.52 12.81 -11.24
C MET A 219 -16.45 11.48 -12.00
N ALA A 220 -15.70 10.51 -11.49
CA ALA A 220 -15.63 9.18 -12.08
C ALA A 220 -16.59 8.21 -11.38
N ILE A 221 -17.58 7.68 -12.10
CA ILE A 221 -18.34 6.52 -11.64
C ILE A 221 -17.42 5.30 -11.75
N VAL A 222 -17.17 4.62 -10.63
CA VAL A 222 -16.29 3.44 -10.57
C VAL A 222 -17.06 2.15 -10.29
N GLY A 223 -18.38 2.24 -10.12
CA GLY A 223 -19.20 1.09 -9.77
C GLY A 223 -20.64 1.46 -9.50
N TYR A 224 -21.43 0.47 -9.13
CA TYR A 224 -22.85 0.62 -8.85
C TYR A 224 -23.38 -0.50 -7.95
N ASN A 225 -24.55 -0.27 -7.37
CA ASN A 225 -25.31 -1.27 -6.64
C ASN A 225 -26.81 -1.02 -6.84
N ASP A 226 -27.53 -2.02 -7.33
CA ASP A 226 -28.95 -1.95 -7.64
C ASP A 226 -29.87 -2.02 -6.42
N ASP A 227 -29.38 -2.52 -5.29
CA ASP A 227 -30.09 -2.49 -4.03
C ASP A 227 -29.23 -1.85 -2.93
N PRO A 228 -29.52 -0.59 -2.51
CA PRO A 228 -30.73 0.21 -2.77
C PRO A 228 -30.75 1.10 -4.04
N GLY A 229 -29.82 0.96 -4.99
CA GLY A 229 -29.85 1.71 -6.26
C GLY A 229 -29.01 3.00 -6.26
N TYR A 230 -27.69 2.86 -6.40
CA TYR A 230 -26.74 3.98 -6.43
C TYR A 230 -25.49 3.71 -7.27
N TRP A 231 -24.87 4.79 -7.72
CA TRP A 231 -23.52 4.82 -8.29
C TRP A 231 -22.47 4.96 -7.19
N ILE A 232 -21.36 4.25 -7.32
CA ILE A 232 -20.15 4.44 -6.51
C ILE A 232 -19.25 5.41 -7.27
N VAL A 233 -18.91 6.53 -6.66
CA VAL A 233 -18.28 7.66 -7.36
C VAL A 233 -17.00 8.09 -6.64
N LYS A 234 -15.92 8.23 -7.42
CA LYS A 234 -14.65 8.81 -7.01
C LYS A 234 -14.70 10.33 -7.18
N ASN A 235 -14.61 11.07 -6.08
CA ASN A 235 -14.54 12.54 -6.10
C ASN A 235 -13.09 13.04 -6.06
N SER A 236 -12.89 14.32 -6.33
CA SER A 236 -11.60 15.00 -6.42
C SER A 236 -11.47 16.16 -5.41
N TRP A 237 -12.12 16.09 -4.24
CA TRP A 237 -12.06 17.13 -3.20
C TRP A 237 -11.22 16.70 -1.99
N GLY A 238 -10.35 15.70 -2.15
CA GLY A 238 -9.49 15.18 -1.10
C GLY A 238 -10.18 14.24 -0.11
N THR A 239 -9.37 13.51 0.66
CA THR A 239 -9.83 12.50 1.61
C THR A 239 -10.53 13.08 2.85
N HIS A 240 -10.35 14.37 3.15
CA HIS A 240 -11.05 15.02 4.24
C HIS A 240 -12.56 15.24 3.95
N TYR A 241 -12.96 15.08 2.68
CA TYR A 241 -14.32 15.26 2.26
C TYR A 241 -15.11 13.95 2.44
N GLN A 242 -16.09 13.95 3.34
CA GLN A 242 -17.12 12.91 3.47
C GLN A 242 -16.55 11.52 3.84
N ASP A 243 -16.85 10.48 3.05
CA ASP A 243 -16.44 9.10 3.26
C ASP A 243 -15.05 8.88 2.62
N GLU A 244 -14.06 9.59 3.16
CA GLU A 244 -12.67 9.57 2.67
C GLU A 244 -12.53 9.98 1.19
N GLY A 245 -13.46 10.79 0.68
CA GLY A 245 -13.53 11.23 -0.71
C GLY A 245 -14.44 10.40 -1.61
N TRP A 246 -14.92 9.25 -1.14
CA TRP A 246 -15.88 8.41 -1.87
C TRP A 246 -17.31 8.89 -1.66
N ILE A 247 -18.16 8.70 -2.67
CA ILE A 247 -19.55 9.14 -2.63
C ILE A 247 -20.43 8.08 -3.30
N ASN A 248 -21.49 7.66 -2.61
CA ASN A 248 -22.57 6.92 -3.25
C ASN A 248 -23.68 7.90 -3.62
N ILE A 249 -24.10 7.92 -4.88
CA ILE A 249 -25.12 8.84 -5.39
C ILE A 249 -26.27 8.01 -5.96
N LYS A 250 -27.50 8.25 -5.50
CA LYS A 250 -28.66 7.51 -6.00
C LYS A 250 -28.80 7.70 -7.51
N TYR A 251 -29.26 6.67 -8.21
CA TYR A 251 -29.59 6.76 -9.63
C TYR A 251 -30.59 7.89 -9.91
N GLY A 252 -30.37 8.63 -11.00
CA GLY A 252 -31.23 9.73 -11.45
C GLY A 252 -31.08 11.06 -10.70
N GLU A 253 -30.19 11.14 -9.71
CA GLU A 253 -29.99 12.37 -8.93
C GLU A 253 -28.96 13.31 -9.56
N CYS A 254 -29.21 14.62 -9.47
CA CYS A 254 -28.24 15.68 -9.78
C CYS A 254 -27.57 15.59 -11.17
N GLY A 255 -28.19 14.92 -12.13
CA GLY A 255 -27.64 14.77 -13.48
C GLY A 255 -26.46 13.81 -13.60
N ILE A 256 -26.08 13.06 -12.55
CA ILE A 256 -25.11 11.97 -12.69
C ILE A 256 -25.68 10.92 -13.64
N GLY A 257 -24.88 10.48 -14.60
CA GLY A 257 -25.34 9.58 -15.65
C GLY A 257 -25.92 10.26 -16.89
N THR A 258 -25.96 11.59 -16.98
CA THR A 258 -26.62 12.28 -18.13
C THR A 258 -25.67 12.81 -19.21
N LYS A 259 -24.41 13.07 -18.85
CA LYS A 259 -23.35 13.42 -19.80
C LYS A 259 -22.15 12.58 -19.43
N ASN A 260 -21.99 11.46 -20.13
CA ASN A 260 -20.95 10.49 -19.82
C ASN A 260 -20.14 10.14 -21.05
N PHE A 261 -18.91 9.74 -20.78
CA PHE A 261 -18.02 9.17 -21.78
C PHE A 261 -17.54 7.82 -21.30
N TYR A 262 -17.25 6.94 -22.24
CA TYR A 262 -16.35 5.83 -22.00
C TYR A 262 -15.08 6.03 -22.82
N LEU A 263 -13.97 5.56 -22.24
CA LEU A 263 -12.68 5.48 -22.90
C LEU A 263 -12.48 4.04 -23.38
N THR A 264 -11.72 3.83 -24.46
CA THR A 264 -11.38 2.48 -24.94
C THR A 264 -9.88 2.30 -24.95
N GLY A 265 -9.39 1.22 -24.31
CA GLY A 265 -7.99 0.81 -24.31
C GLY A 265 -7.01 1.84 -23.74
N VAL A 266 -5.90 1.37 -23.18
CA VAL A 266 -4.78 2.25 -22.79
C VAL A 266 -3.48 1.68 -23.35
N TYR A 267 -2.60 2.57 -23.80
CA TYR A 267 -1.29 2.21 -24.34
C TYR A 267 -0.30 3.36 -24.17
N GLY A 268 0.97 3.12 -24.51
CA GLY A 268 2.04 4.09 -24.34
C GLY A 268 3.01 3.66 -23.24
N LYS A 269 3.61 4.62 -22.53
CA LYS A 269 4.58 4.34 -21.47
C LYS A 269 3.90 4.41 -20.11
N PHE A 270 3.58 3.25 -19.55
CA PHE A 270 3.03 3.17 -18.19
C PHE A 270 4.13 3.49 -17.15
N PRO A 271 3.82 4.15 -16.02
CA PRO A 271 4.79 4.50 -14.98
C PRO A 271 5.17 3.31 -14.09
N ILE A 272 5.55 2.21 -14.73
CA ILE A 272 6.01 0.97 -14.12
C ILE A 272 7.15 0.37 -14.97
N VAL A 273 8.15 -0.19 -14.31
CA VAL A 273 9.22 -0.99 -14.93
C VAL A 273 9.36 -2.35 -14.25
N TYR A 274 9.99 -3.30 -14.94
CA TYR A 274 10.17 -4.67 -14.47
C TYR A 274 11.64 -5.00 -14.24
N VAL A 275 11.92 -5.84 -13.24
CA VAL A 275 13.25 -6.34 -12.91
C VAL A 275 13.20 -7.86 -12.78
N ASP A 276 14.17 -8.56 -13.35
CA ASP A 276 14.29 -10.02 -13.36
C ASP A 276 15.78 -10.41 -13.35
N ASP A 277 16.23 -11.09 -12.28
CA ASP A 277 17.62 -11.55 -12.18
C ASP A 277 17.95 -12.64 -13.20
N ASP A 278 16.95 -13.27 -13.83
CA ASP A 278 17.17 -14.23 -14.92
C ASP A 278 17.51 -13.54 -16.27
N ASN A 279 17.24 -12.23 -16.43
CA ASN A 279 17.55 -11.49 -17.67
C ASN A 279 19.04 -11.07 -17.75
N THR A 280 19.93 -12.05 -17.71
CA THR A 280 21.39 -11.84 -17.65
C THR A 280 22.03 -11.30 -18.95
N ASN A 281 21.39 -11.47 -20.11
CA ASN A 281 21.96 -11.12 -21.42
C ASN A 281 21.34 -9.88 -22.06
N GLY A 282 20.30 -9.33 -21.44
CA GLY A 282 19.53 -8.23 -21.98
C GLY A 282 18.74 -8.57 -23.25
N PRO A 283 18.14 -7.56 -23.90
CA PRO A 283 18.22 -6.14 -23.55
C PRO A 283 17.53 -5.81 -22.21
N TRP A 284 17.94 -4.68 -21.61
CA TRP A 284 17.45 -4.19 -20.30
C TRP A 284 16.69 -2.88 -20.50
N GLU A 285 15.45 -2.98 -20.97
CA GLU A 285 14.63 -1.82 -21.34
C GLU A 285 13.57 -1.47 -20.27
N GLY A 286 13.49 -2.29 -19.21
CA GLY A 286 12.51 -2.16 -18.14
C GLY A 286 11.08 -2.50 -18.56
N THR A 287 10.87 -3.11 -19.72
CA THR A 287 9.56 -3.65 -20.12
C THR A 287 9.38 -5.04 -19.50
N LYS A 288 8.16 -5.60 -19.61
CA LYS A 288 7.90 -6.95 -19.09
C LYS A 288 8.66 -8.01 -19.88
N GLU A 289 8.85 -7.78 -21.18
CA GLU A 289 9.57 -8.67 -22.10
C GLU A 289 11.10 -8.53 -21.98
N TYR A 290 11.58 -7.34 -21.61
CA TYR A 290 12.98 -6.97 -21.50
C TYR A 290 13.24 -6.25 -20.16
N PRO A 291 13.07 -6.95 -19.03
CA PRO A 291 13.21 -6.35 -17.70
C PRO A 291 14.66 -5.92 -17.42
N TYR A 292 14.87 -5.02 -16.46
CA TYR A 292 16.22 -4.76 -15.95
C TYR A 292 16.76 -6.01 -15.23
N HIS A 293 18.08 -6.18 -15.24
CA HIS A 293 18.70 -7.30 -14.53
C HIS A 293 18.85 -7.02 -13.03
N THR A 294 19.06 -5.76 -12.65
CA THR A 294 19.28 -5.35 -11.25
C THR A 294 18.26 -4.32 -10.80
N ILE A 295 17.96 -4.32 -9.50
CA ILE A 295 17.02 -3.39 -8.89
C ILE A 295 17.60 -1.98 -8.89
N GLN A 296 18.90 -1.85 -8.59
CA GLN A 296 19.55 -0.54 -8.54
C GLN A 296 19.58 0.15 -9.91
N GLU A 297 19.76 -0.61 -11.00
CA GLU A 297 19.66 -0.05 -12.36
C GLU A 297 18.27 0.50 -12.65
N ALA A 298 17.22 -0.25 -12.29
CA ALA A 298 15.84 0.21 -12.45
C ALA A 298 15.57 1.51 -11.68
N ILE A 299 16.07 1.62 -10.43
CA ILE A 299 15.93 2.85 -9.63
C ILE A 299 16.62 4.03 -10.33
N HIS A 300 17.81 3.82 -10.90
CA HIS A 300 18.55 4.88 -11.58
C HIS A 300 17.84 5.41 -12.84
N THR A 301 17.03 4.60 -13.52
CA THR A 301 16.39 4.97 -14.79
C THR A 301 14.99 5.58 -14.65
N VAL A 302 14.25 5.24 -13.58
CA VAL A 302 12.86 5.73 -13.40
C VAL A 302 12.78 7.16 -12.84
N TYR A 303 11.57 7.73 -12.83
CA TYR A 303 11.26 9.02 -12.23
C TYR A 303 10.49 8.85 -10.90
N ASP A 304 10.35 9.93 -10.13
CA ASP A 304 9.46 9.93 -8.96
C ASP A 304 8.03 9.52 -9.37
N GLY A 305 7.34 8.80 -8.49
CA GLY A 305 6.00 8.26 -8.69
C GLY A 305 5.96 6.91 -9.41
N TYR A 306 7.08 6.43 -9.96
CA TYR A 306 7.11 5.14 -10.67
C TYR A 306 7.01 3.94 -9.72
N ALA A 307 6.46 2.86 -10.24
CA ALA A 307 6.58 1.54 -9.65
C ALA A 307 7.73 0.73 -10.29
N ILE A 308 8.40 -0.07 -9.46
CA ILE A 308 9.37 -1.07 -9.89
C ILE A 308 8.83 -2.43 -9.43
N TYR A 309 8.52 -3.30 -10.39
CA TYR A 309 8.03 -4.65 -10.14
C TYR A 309 9.15 -5.66 -10.34
N VAL A 310 9.50 -6.38 -9.28
CA VAL A 310 10.63 -7.29 -9.20
C VAL A 310 10.11 -8.72 -9.21
N MET A 311 10.52 -9.51 -10.21
CA MET A 311 10.10 -10.89 -10.36
C MET A 311 10.70 -11.79 -9.28
N ASN A 312 10.20 -13.02 -9.18
CA ASN A 312 10.78 -14.03 -8.26
C ASN A 312 12.26 -14.28 -8.59
N GLY A 313 13.10 -14.27 -7.57
CA GLY A 313 14.55 -14.24 -7.77
C GLY A 313 15.32 -13.99 -6.49
N THR A 314 16.65 -14.10 -6.55
CA THR A 314 17.54 -13.72 -5.44
C THR A 314 18.51 -12.65 -5.88
N TYR A 315 18.17 -11.42 -5.50
CA TYR A 315 18.90 -10.20 -5.82
C TYR A 315 19.94 -9.94 -4.76
N ARG A 316 21.22 -10.14 -5.12
CA ARG A 316 22.38 -9.88 -4.28
C ARG A 316 22.86 -8.45 -4.50
N GLU A 317 22.19 -7.51 -3.84
CA GLU A 317 22.37 -6.08 -4.01
C GLU A 317 22.21 -5.35 -2.68
N HIS A 318 22.91 -4.22 -2.52
CA HIS A 318 22.63 -3.23 -1.49
C HIS A 318 21.84 -2.09 -2.13
N VAL A 319 20.52 -2.14 -1.99
CA VAL A 319 19.61 -1.26 -2.72
C VAL A 319 19.52 0.10 -2.03
N ILE A 320 19.85 1.16 -2.75
CA ILE A 320 19.70 2.55 -2.32
C ILE A 320 18.53 3.18 -3.07
N ILE A 321 17.47 3.52 -2.33
CA ILE A 321 16.29 4.21 -2.86
C ILE A 321 16.44 5.71 -2.62
N ASP A 322 16.70 6.45 -3.69
CA ASP A 322 16.91 7.90 -3.73
C ASP A 322 15.85 8.66 -4.56
N LYS A 323 14.83 7.94 -5.04
CA LYS A 323 13.63 8.48 -5.70
C LYS A 323 12.36 8.00 -5.01
N THR A 324 11.32 8.82 -5.06
CA THR A 324 10.01 8.49 -4.48
C THR A 324 9.36 7.44 -5.35
N ILE A 325 9.55 6.16 -5.04
CA ILE A 325 9.06 5.03 -5.83
C ILE A 325 8.25 4.04 -5.00
N SER A 326 7.51 3.17 -5.68
CA SER A 326 6.98 1.95 -5.08
C SER A 326 7.77 0.73 -5.58
N LEU A 327 8.49 0.06 -4.69
CA LEU A 327 9.24 -1.15 -4.96
C LEU A 327 8.41 -2.37 -4.52
N TYR A 328 8.05 -3.21 -5.49
CA TYR A 328 7.19 -4.38 -5.30
C TYR A 328 7.92 -5.65 -5.71
N GLY A 329 7.98 -6.63 -4.82
CA GLY A 329 8.36 -7.99 -5.16
C GLY A 329 7.12 -8.81 -5.52
N GLU A 330 7.27 -9.68 -6.52
CA GLU A 330 6.18 -10.53 -7.02
C GLU A 330 5.58 -11.41 -5.90
N ASN A 331 6.44 -11.95 -5.03
CA ASN A 331 6.00 -12.76 -3.91
C ASN A 331 7.03 -12.70 -2.78
N ARG A 332 6.59 -12.27 -1.59
CA ARG A 332 7.47 -12.12 -0.42
C ARG A 332 8.23 -13.38 -0.01
N GLU A 333 7.75 -14.57 -0.36
CA GLU A 333 8.41 -15.84 -0.02
C GLU A 333 9.51 -16.22 -1.02
N THR A 334 9.51 -15.63 -2.22
CA THR A 334 10.38 -16.05 -3.35
C THR A 334 11.12 -14.91 -4.06
N THR A 335 10.75 -13.66 -3.83
CA THR A 335 11.51 -12.48 -4.24
C THR A 335 12.40 -12.03 -3.08
N ILE A 336 13.70 -12.33 -3.18
CA ILE A 336 14.64 -12.21 -2.06
C ILE A 336 15.66 -11.10 -2.34
N LEU A 337 15.78 -10.16 -1.41
CA LEU A 337 16.89 -9.22 -1.31
C LEU A 337 17.91 -9.78 -0.30
N GLU A 338 19.11 -10.07 -0.78
CA GLU A 338 20.16 -10.79 -0.06
C GLU A 338 21.38 -9.88 0.20
N GLY A 339 21.63 -9.57 1.47
CA GLY A 339 22.72 -8.67 1.89
C GLY A 339 24.08 -9.32 2.10
N GLU A 340 24.18 -10.66 2.03
CA GLU A 340 25.45 -11.40 2.11
C GLU A 340 26.32 -11.10 3.35
N GLY A 341 25.72 -10.58 4.43
CA GLY A 341 26.39 -10.25 5.69
C GLY A 341 27.21 -8.96 5.66
N SER A 342 26.95 -8.05 4.72
CA SER A 342 27.61 -6.75 4.59
C SER A 342 26.58 -5.60 4.55
N ASP A 343 26.89 -4.45 5.14
CA ASP A 343 26.08 -3.22 5.11
C ASP A 343 24.55 -3.41 5.38
N ASP A 344 23.75 -2.39 5.08
CA ASP A 344 22.29 -2.47 5.00
C ASP A 344 21.86 -3.19 3.70
N VAL A 345 20.77 -3.96 3.76
CA VAL A 345 20.22 -4.59 2.53
C VAL A 345 19.47 -3.54 1.69
N VAL A 346 18.62 -2.75 2.34
CA VAL A 346 17.88 -1.64 1.69
C VAL A 346 18.06 -0.36 2.49
N THR A 347 18.48 0.71 1.81
CA THR A 347 18.61 2.07 2.36
C THR A 347 17.66 3.03 1.67
N VAL A 348 16.74 3.64 2.43
CA VAL A 348 15.77 4.61 1.93
C VAL A 348 16.18 6.03 2.33
N THR A 349 16.47 6.88 1.34
CA THR A 349 16.99 8.24 1.55
C THR A 349 15.99 9.36 1.27
N VAL A 350 14.87 9.04 0.61
CA VAL A 350 13.80 9.99 0.25
C VAL A 350 12.44 9.59 0.84
N PRO A 351 11.49 10.54 1.01
CA PRO A 351 10.17 10.24 1.58
C PRO A 351 9.25 9.59 0.55
N GLY A 352 8.09 9.10 0.98
CA GLY A 352 7.04 8.60 0.09
C GLY A 352 7.34 7.26 -0.59
N VAL A 353 8.42 6.58 -0.18
CA VAL A 353 8.78 5.25 -0.71
C VAL A 353 7.86 4.18 -0.16
N LYS A 354 7.46 3.25 -1.01
CA LYS A 354 6.76 2.03 -0.61
C LYS A 354 7.61 0.79 -0.92
N ILE A 355 7.69 -0.14 0.02
CA ILE A 355 8.38 -1.43 -0.14
C ILE A 355 7.42 -2.53 0.26
N SER A 356 7.23 -3.52 -0.62
CA SER A 356 6.36 -4.66 -0.34
C SER A 356 6.68 -5.90 -1.15
N GLY A 357 6.32 -7.09 -0.67
CA GLY A 357 6.43 -8.32 -1.46
C GLY A 357 7.82 -8.94 -1.49
N PHE A 358 8.68 -8.67 -0.50
CA PHE A 358 10.04 -9.19 -0.43
C PHE A 358 10.29 -10.08 0.79
N THR A 359 11.25 -10.99 0.67
CA THR A 359 12.10 -11.41 1.79
C THR A 359 13.36 -10.55 1.79
N ILE A 360 13.72 -9.96 2.94
CA ILE A 360 14.90 -9.09 3.11
C ILE A 360 15.76 -9.67 4.22
N GLN A 361 16.99 -10.07 3.90
CA GLN A 361 17.79 -10.85 4.82
C GLN A 361 19.30 -10.65 4.75
N ASN A 362 19.95 -11.06 5.84
CA ASN A 362 21.41 -11.16 6.00
C ASN A 362 22.14 -9.81 5.84
N SER A 363 21.65 -8.75 6.49
CA SER A 363 22.46 -7.54 6.71
C SER A 363 23.76 -7.85 7.48
N GLU A 364 24.69 -6.90 7.50
CA GLU A 364 25.86 -7.02 8.39
C GLU A 364 25.45 -7.15 9.86
N SER A 365 26.13 -8.05 10.56
CA SER A 365 25.86 -8.39 11.97
C SER A 365 26.39 -7.37 12.99
N GLN A 366 27.29 -6.49 12.57
CA GLN A 366 27.92 -5.44 13.39
C GLN A 366 27.35 -4.06 12.99
N LEU A 367 27.59 -2.99 13.76
CA LEU A 367 27.44 -1.58 13.32
C LEU A 367 26.03 -0.99 13.03
N TYR A 368 24.94 -1.44 13.67
CA TYR A 368 23.59 -0.89 13.43
C TYR A 368 23.14 -0.97 11.95
N HIS A 369 23.62 -1.98 11.23
CA HIS A 369 23.09 -2.31 9.91
C HIS A 369 21.73 -3.00 10.02
N ALA A 370 20.94 -2.91 8.95
CA ALA A 370 19.56 -3.34 8.95
C ALA A 370 19.15 -4.03 7.64
N GLY A 371 18.09 -4.84 7.72
CA GLY A 371 17.36 -5.28 6.54
C GLY A 371 16.82 -4.08 5.77
N ILE A 372 16.08 -3.21 6.46
CA ILE A 372 15.65 -1.92 5.91
C ILE A 372 16.09 -0.79 6.85
N LYS A 373 16.90 0.15 6.35
CA LYS A 373 17.26 1.38 7.03
C LYS A 373 16.64 2.58 6.32
N THR A 374 15.92 3.41 7.07
CA THR A 374 15.38 4.66 6.54
C THR A 374 16.12 5.86 7.13
N LEU A 375 16.57 6.78 6.28
CA LEU A 375 17.35 7.97 6.64
C LEU A 375 16.64 9.29 6.25
N SER A 376 15.51 9.22 5.54
CA SER A 376 14.88 10.39 4.95
C SER A 376 14.25 11.36 5.95
N LEU A 377 14.60 12.65 5.86
CA LEU A 377 13.92 13.70 6.61
C LEU A 377 12.48 13.89 6.10
N ASN A 378 11.48 13.95 7.00
CA ASN A 378 10.05 14.05 6.66
C ASN A 378 9.46 12.79 5.99
N SER A 379 9.81 11.62 6.53
CA SER A 379 9.49 10.32 5.94
C SER A 379 8.00 9.97 6.00
N ASN A 380 7.48 9.49 4.87
CA ASN A 380 6.18 8.85 4.70
C ASN A 380 6.42 7.48 4.06
N VAL A 381 7.34 6.70 4.63
CA VAL A 381 7.75 5.41 4.06
C VAL A 381 6.77 4.34 4.51
N THR A 382 6.30 3.53 3.57
CA THR A 382 5.43 2.38 3.84
C THR A 382 6.22 1.09 3.62
N ILE A 383 6.34 0.28 4.66
CA ILE A 383 6.92 -1.06 4.61
C ILE A 383 5.80 -2.04 4.94
N GLU A 384 5.38 -2.83 3.95
CA GLU A 384 4.26 -3.75 4.14
C GLU A 384 4.43 -5.09 3.46
N ASP A 385 3.76 -6.12 4.00
CA ASP A 385 3.72 -7.47 3.42
C ASP A 385 5.11 -8.02 3.04
N THR A 386 6.07 -7.83 3.94
CA THR A 386 7.47 -8.23 3.76
C THR A 386 7.89 -9.22 4.85
N ILE A 387 8.78 -10.14 4.53
CA ILE A 387 9.50 -10.99 5.48
C ILE A 387 10.88 -10.37 5.71
N ILE A 388 11.24 -10.12 6.96
CA ILE A 388 12.49 -9.46 7.32
C ILE A 388 13.19 -10.31 8.36
N GLN A 389 14.30 -10.94 7.98
CA GLN A 389 14.92 -11.98 8.78
C GLN A 389 16.44 -12.02 8.75
N ASN A 390 17.05 -12.55 9.81
CA ASN A 390 18.49 -12.76 9.90
C ASN A 390 19.33 -11.48 9.73
N ASN A 391 18.80 -10.33 10.16
CA ASN A 391 19.50 -9.05 10.15
C ASN A 391 19.95 -8.64 11.55
N ALA A 392 20.95 -7.76 11.66
CA ALA A 392 21.26 -7.13 12.94
C ALA A 392 20.05 -6.31 13.45
N ILE A 393 19.47 -5.49 12.60
CA ILE A 393 18.19 -4.85 12.86
C ILE A 393 17.26 -5.21 11.70
N GLY A 394 16.05 -5.70 11.98
CA GLY A 394 15.09 -5.97 10.91
C GLY A 394 14.72 -4.67 10.18
N ILE A 395 14.10 -3.75 10.89
CA ILE A 395 13.78 -2.39 10.39
C ILE A 395 14.39 -1.35 11.31
N TYR A 396 15.22 -0.47 10.75
CA TYR A 396 15.77 0.69 11.44
C TYR A 396 15.17 2.00 10.91
N LEU A 397 14.24 2.56 11.70
CA LEU A 397 13.65 3.88 11.46
C LEU A 397 14.51 4.96 12.12
N ASN A 398 15.44 5.58 11.39
CA ASN A 398 16.44 6.50 11.93
C ASN A 398 16.31 7.94 11.39
N TYR A 399 15.99 8.89 12.25
CA TYR A 399 15.81 10.29 11.83
C TYR A 399 16.56 11.27 12.71
N ALA A 400 16.81 12.47 12.18
CA ALA A 400 17.43 13.56 12.91
C ALA A 400 16.42 14.54 13.52
N TYR A 401 15.18 14.63 13.01
CA TYR A 401 14.20 15.65 13.42
C TYR A 401 12.73 15.15 13.40
N GLU A 402 11.86 15.90 14.11
CA GLU A 402 10.65 15.45 14.80
C GLU A 402 9.43 14.98 13.96
N THR A 403 9.53 14.80 12.64
CA THR A 403 8.39 14.46 11.79
C THR A 403 8.68 13.30 10.86
N SER A 404 8.26 12.10 11.27
CA SER A 404 8.05 10.95 10.39
C SER A 404 6.58 10.55 10.46
N TRP A 405 6.08 9.85 9.45
CA TRP A 405 4.72 9.30 9.36
C TRP A 405 4.77 7.89 8.77
N ASN A 406 5.83 7.15 9.06
CA ASN A 406 6.05 5.84 8.47
C ASN A 406 4.97 4.86 8.88
N ILE A 407 4.65 3.94 7.97
CA ILE A 407 3.70 2.86 8.18
C ILE A 407 4.48 1.56 8.04
N VAL A 408 4.58 0.81 9.12
CA VAL A 408 5.12 -0.55 9.14
C VAL A 408 3.96 -1.50 9.43
N GLN A 409 3.49 -2.24 8.41
CA GLN A 409 2.31 -3.08 8.59
C GLN A 409 2.32 -4.43 7.88
N ASN A 410 1.64 -5.42 8.47
CA ASN A 410 1.50 -6.76 7.88
C ASN A 410 2.83 -7.48 7.57
N ASN A 411 3.93 -7.13 8.26
CA ASN A 411 5.23 -7.75 8.04
C ASN A 411 5.45 -8.94 8.97
N SER A 412 6.30 -9.88 8.55
CA SER A 412 6.90 -10.91 9.39
C SER A 412 8.35 -10.54 9.69
N ILE A 413 8.65 -10.14 10.93
CA ILE A 413 9.95 -9.61 11.35
C ILE A 413 10.53 -10.58 12.38
N VAL A 414 11.37 -11.50 11.91
CA VAL A 414 11.77 -12.68 12.68
C VAL A 414 13.25 -12.96 12.64
N HIS A 415 13.81 -13.56 13.69
CA HIS A 415 15.22 -13.99 13.70
C HIS A 415 16.24 -12.87 13.44
N ASN A 416 15.92 -11.63 13.84
CA ASN A 416 16.87 -10.53 13.82
C ASN A 416 17.45 -10.34 15.23
N VAL A 417 18.56 -9.61 15.38
CA VAL A 417 19.02 -9.23 16.75
C VAL A 417 17.98 -8.31 17.38
N LYS A 418 17.55 -7.27 16.65
CA LYS A 418 16.39 -6.44 16.99
C LYS A 418 15.36 -6.49 15.87
N GLY A 419 14.08 -6.62 16.20
CA GLY A 419 13.01 -6.61 15.19
C GLY A 419 12.85 -5.24 14.54
N ILE A 420 12.25 -4.30 15.26
CA ILE A 420 12.11 -2.90 14.85
C ILE A 420 12.86 -2.01 15.83
N TYR A 421 13.78 -1.19 15.33
CA TYR A 421 14.40 -0.12 16.10
C TYR A 421 13.97 1.25 15.54
N ALA A 422 13.29 2.04 16.35
CA ALA A 422 12.82 3.37 16.02
C ALA A 422 13.62 4.41 16.82
N HIS A 423 14.28 5.33 16.11
CA HIS A 423 15.11 6.39 16.69
C HIS A 423 14.70 7.73 16.10
N TRP A 424 14.11 8.59 16.95
CA TRP A 424 13.47 9.86 16.53
C TRP A 424 12.36 9.68 15.48
N ALA A 425 11.77 8.48 15.39
CA ALA A 425 10.64 8.22 14.52
C ALA A 425 9.34 8.57 15.26
N ASN A 426 8.73 9.69 14.87
CA ASN A 426 7.48 10.17 15.44
C ASN A 426 6.29 9.84 14.53
N ASN A 427 5.05 10.03 15.02
CA ASN A 427 3.75 9.98 14.33
C ASN A 427 3.48 8.79 13.37
N GLY A 428 4.33 7.77 13.40
CA GLY A 428 4.21 6.58 12.58
C GLY A 428 3.30 5.51 13.19
N GLN A 429 3.00 4.50 12.38
CA GLN A 429 2.17 3.37 12.74
C GLN A 429 2.96 2.07 12.62
N ILE A 430 2.88 1.23 13.63
CA ILE A 430 3.40 -0.14 13.61
C ILE A 430 2.21 -1.05 13.87
N THR A 431 1.63 -1.62 12.82
CA THR A 431 0.35 -2.35 12.95
C THR A 431 0.30 -3.69 12.26
N ARG A 432 -0.41 -4.66 12.86
CA ARG A 432 -0.65 -5.98 12.23
C ARG A 432 0.63 -6.75 11.84
N ASN A 433 1.76 -6.47 12.46
CA ASN A 433 3.00 -7.20 12.21
C ASN A 433 3.10 -8.44 13.10
N THR A 434 3.81 -9.46 12.63
CA THR A 434 4.31 -10.58 13.44
C THR A 434 5.78 -10.34 13.71
N ILE A 435 6.14 -10.10 14.97
CA ILE A 435 7.49 -9.74 15.41
C ILE A 435 7.94 -10.77 16.44
N ALA A 436 8.74 -11.74 16.01
CA ALA A 436 9.01 -12.90 16.84
C ALA A 436 10.41 -13.47 16.71
N PHE A 437 10.87 -14.20 17.74
CA PHE A 437 12.16 -14.90 17.72
C PHE A 437 13.36 -13.97 17.46
N ASN A 438 13.26 -12.70 17.83
CA ASN A 438 14.40 -11.78 17.77
C ASN A 438 15.26 -11.93 19.03
N GLU A 439 16.57 -11.82 18.90
CA GLU A 439 17.51 -12.14 19.99
C GLU A 439 17.36 -11.20 21.19
N GLU A 440 17.11 -9.90 20.94
CA GLU A 440 16.87 -8.89 21.96
C GLU A 440 15.40 -8.46 21.98
N SER A 441 15.08 -7.35 21.32
CA SER A 441 13.77 -6.70 21.42
C SER A 441 12.95 -6.90 20.16
N GLY A 442 11.65 -7.12 20.32
CA GLY A 442 10.70 -7.08 19.21
C GLY A 442 10.57 -5.67 18.63
N ILE A 443 10.13 -4.72 19.46
CA ILE A 443 10.07 -3.29 19.11
C ILE A 443 10.86 -2.49 20.16
N GLU A 444 11.84 -1.70 19.73
CA GLU A 444 12.56 -0.77 20.59
C GLU A 444 12.42 0.66 20.05
N THR A 445 12.10 1.61 20.93
CA THR A 445 11.94 3.02 20.57
C THR A 445 12.85 3.91 21.42
N GLN A 446 13.49 4.89 20.80
CA GLN A 446 14.31 5.89 21.45
C GLN A 446 14.00 7.29 20.91
N HIS A 447 13.71 8.23 21.81
CA HIS A 447 13.31 9.61 21.47
C HIS A 447 12.08 9.71 20.54
N CYS A 448 11.17 8.74 20.59
CA CYS A 448 10.01 8.66 19.69
C CYS A 448 8.74 9.24 20.32
N LYS A 449 7.93 9.94 19.53
CA LYS A 449 6.69 10.59 19.96
C LYS A 449 5.50 10.19 19.09
N ASN A 450 4.34 10.01 19.72
CA ASN A 450 3.06 9.78 19.02
C ASN A 450 3.03 8.55 18.11
N LEU A 451 3.83 7.51 18.38
CA LEU A 451 3.72 6.25 17.65
C LEU A 451 2.41 5.55 18.00
N TYR A 452 1.78 4.95 16.99
CA TYR A 452 0.59 4.11 17.14
C TYR A 452 0.95 2.64 16.89
N ILE A 453 0.98 1.84 17.96
CA ILE A 453 1.37 0.42 17.91
C ILE A 453 0.13 -0.43 18.17
N ALA A 454 -0.40 -1.11 17.15
CA ALA A 454 -1.67 -1.82 17.27
C ALA A 454 -1.82 -3.13 16.47
N GLY A 455 -2.53 -4.10 17.05
CA GLY A 455 -2.85 -5.37 16.38
C GLY A 455 -1.65 -6.25 16.05
N ASN A 456 -0.48 -6.03 16.67
CA ASN A 456 0.72 -6.81 16.41
C ASN A 456 0.75 -8.11 17.22
N ILE A 457 1.42 -9.13 16.69
CA ILE A 457 1.88 -10.31 17.43
C ILE A 457 3.33 -10.05 17.80
N ILE A 458 3.66 -10.01 19.09
CA ILE A 458 5.01 -9.74 19.56
C ILE A 458 5.38 -10.87 20.52
N SER A 459 6.10 -11.87 20.02
CA SER A 459 6.31 -13.09 20.78
C SER A 459 7.70 -13.67 20.73
N ASP A 460 8.08 -14.36 21.81
CA ASP A 460 9.28 -15.17 21.84
C ASP A 460 10.57 -14.36 21.53
N ASN A 461 10.61 -13.07 21.91
CA ASN A 461 11.81 -12.22 21.81
C ASN A 461 12.63 -12.30 23.11
N GLY A 462 13.96 -12.34 22.99
CA GLY A 462 14.85 -12.73 24.10
C GLY A 462 14.91 -11.75 25.27
N ALA A 463 14.67 -10.45 25.04
CA ALA A 463 14.69 -9.41 26.07
C ALA A 463 13.32 -8.75 26.25
N TYR A 464 12.89 -7.90 25.30
CA TYR A 464 11.65 -7.15 25.43
C TYR A 464 10.70 -7.47 24.28
N GLY A 465 9.40 -7.58 24.54
CA GLY A 465 8.39 -7.49 23.50
C GLY A 465 8.40 -6.07 22.91
N ILE A 466 8.10 -5.08 23.76
CA ILE A 466 8.21 -3.65 23.42
C ILE A 466 9.05 -2.94 24.48
N PHE A 467 10.05 -2.17 24.04
CA PHE A 467 10.86 -1.32 24.92
C PHE A 467 10.75 0.15 24.53
N LEU A 468 10.18 0.96 25.42
CA LEU A 468 10.15 2.41 25.29
C LEU A 468 11.27 3.02 26.12
N ARG A 469 12.28 3.64 25.51
CA ARG A 469 13.43 4.22 26.24
C ARG A 469 13.78 5.63 25.81
N GLY A 470 14.51 6.35 26.66
CA GLY A 470 15.17 7.61 26.30
C GLY A 470 14.19 8.66 25.75
N ALA A 471 13.25 9.13 26.59
CA ALA A 471 12.24 10.13 26.22
C ALA A 471 11.33 9.73 25.05
N SER A 472 10.92 8.45 24.99
CA SER A 472 9.89 7.98 24.07
C SER A 472 8.51 8.25 24.65
N ASP A 473 7.94 9.41 24.33
CA ASP A 473 6.78 9.99 25.02
C ASP A 473 5.50 10.02 24.18
N HIS A 474 4.32 10.04 24.81
CA HIS A 474 3.02 10.17 24.12
C HIS A 474 2.71 9.06 23.10
N ASN A 475 3.38 7.92 23.20
CA ASN A 475 3.12 6.77 22.33
C ASN A 475 1.88 6.02 22.82
N THR A 476 1.14 5.44 21.87
CA THR A 476 -0.09 4.69 22.10
C THR A 476 0.10 3.23 21.68
N ILE A 477 0.10 2.33 22.66
CA ILE A 477 0.18 0.87 22.46
C ILE A 477 -1.21 0.31 22.75
N THR A 478 -1.97 0.01 21.70
CA THR A 478 -3.38 -0.38 21.84
C THR A 478 -3.90 -1.30 20.76
N GLY A 479 -5.21 -1.54 20.71
CA GLY A 479 -5.84 -2.20 19.56
C GLY A 479 -5.46 -3.67 19.42
N ARG A 480 -5.46 -4.43 20.53
CA ARG A 480 -5.31 -5.90 20.54
C ARG A 480 -3.92 -6.41 20.13
N ASN A 481 -2.85 -5.76 20.59
CA ASN A 481 -1.53 -6.39 20.51
C ASN A 481 -1.52 -7.67 21.37
N VAL A 482 -0.91 -8.74 20.86
CA VAL A 482 -0.66 -9.99 21.58
C VAL A 482 0.83 -10.05 21.92
N ILE A 483 1.17 -9.80 23.17
CA ILE A 483 2.54 -9.72 23.68
C ILE A 483 2.78 -10.95 24.56
N ARG A 484 3.55 -11.93 24.06
CA ARG A 484 3.66 -13.23 24.75
C ARG A 484 5.05 -13.85 24.75
N HIS A 485 5.37 -14.60 25.81
CA HIS A 485 6.61 -15.37 25.91
C HIS A 485 7.91 -14.56 25.69
N ASN A 486 7.88 -13.26 25.97
CA ASN A 486 9.10 -12.45 26.01
C ASN A 486 9.66 -12.47 27.45
N ALA A 487 10.94 -12.15 27.63
CA ALA A 487 11.47 -11.98 28.99
C ALA A 487 10.76 -10.83 29.72
N ILE A 488 10.59 -9.68 29.06
CA ILE A 488 9.73 -8.59 29.52
C ILE A 488 8.70 -8.26 28.43
N GLY A 489 7.42 -8.29 28.74
CA GLY A 489 6.36 -7.95 27.77
C GLY A 489 6.48 -6.49 27.28
N ILE A 490 6.31 -5.53 28.19
CA ILE A 490 6.60 -4.10 27.92
C ILE A 490 7.54 -3.53 28.97
N GLY A 491 8.71 -3.03 28.54
CA GLY A 491 9.61 -2.23 29.36
C GLY A 491 9.47 -0.73 29.06
N ILE A 492 9.55 0.11 30.09
CA ILE A 492 9.55 1.57 29.93
C ILE A 492 10.68 2.20 30.73
N SER A 493 11.60 2.89 30.08
CA SER A 493 12.73 3.57 30.69
C SER A 493 12.73 5.05 30.33
N GLU A 494 12.81 5.93 31.33
CA GLU A 494 13.03 7.37 31.15
C GLU A 494 12.07 8.03 30.13
N SER A 495 10.80 7.64 30.17
CA SER A 495 9.78 8.00 29.20
C SER A 495 8.47 8.38 29.88
N LYS A 496 7.64 9.22 29.27
CA LYS A 496 6.43 9.75 29.92
C LYS A 496 5.21 9.83 29.02
N ARG A 497 4.04 9.87 29.67
CA ARG A 497 2.73 10.11 29.03
C ARG A 497 2.37 9.10 27.95
N ASN A 498 2.87 7.87 28.04
CA ASN A 498 2.48 6.80 27.14
C ASN A 498 1.12 6.19 27.55
N VAL A 499 0.38 5.68 26.58
CA VAL A 499 -0.92 5.02 26.79
C VAL A 499 -0.81 3.56 26.40
N ILE A 500 -1.05 2.66 27.36
CA ILE A 500 -0.99 1.22 27.17
C ILE A 500 -2.34 0.64 27.53
N SER A 501 -3.11 0.27 26.51
CA SER A 501 -4.49 -0.17 26.73
C SER A 501 -4.97 -1.20 25.75
N LYS A 502 -5.84 -2.11 26.19
CA LYS A 502 -6.45 -3.14 25.31
C LYS A 502 -5.43 -4.06 24.63
N ASN A 503 -4.41 -4.49 25.38
CA ASN A 503 -3.42 -5.47 24.94
C ASN A 503 -3.57 -6.79 25.70
N ASN A 504 -3.08 -7.89 25.12
CA ASN A 504 -3.00 -9.21 25.75
C ASN A 504 -1.55 -9.49 26.17
N PHE A 505 -1.29 -9.61 27.48
CA PHE A 505 -0.03 -10.08 28.03
C PHE A 505 -0.17 -11.56 28.42
N ILE A 506 0.64 -12.44 27.83
CA ILE A 506 0.50 -13.90 28.00
C ILE A 506 1.87 -14.56 28.19
N GLY A 507 2.12 -15.22 29.31
CA GLY A 507 3.29 -16.08 29.52
C GLY A 507 4.65 -15.38 29.35
N ASN A 508 4.71 -14.05 29.46
CA ASN A 508 5.99 -13.34 29.57
C ASN A 508 6.59 -13.62 30.95
N ILE A 509 7.93 -13.65 31.08
CA ILE A 509 8.56 -13.85 32.40
C ILE A 509 8.16 -12.72 33.35
N ASP A 510 8.27 -11.47 32.87
CA ASP A 510 7.66 -10.29 33.47
C ASP A 510 6.73 -9.63 32.45
N HIS A 511 5.46 -9.40 32.78
CA HIS A 511 4.55 -8.77 31.81
C HIS A 511 4.89 -7.31 31.52
N ALA A 512 5.29 -6.56 32.54
CA ALA A 512 5.64 -5.16 32.41
C ALA A 512 6.58 -4.70 33.52
N SER A 513 7.51 -3.82 33.18
CA SER A 513 8.41 -3.17 34.12
C SER A 513 8.68 -1.72 33.71
N PHE A 514 9.06 -0.88 34.67
CA PHE A 514 9.47 0.49 34.35
C PHE A 514 10.60 1.05 35.22
N TYR A 515 11.35 1.99 34.66
CA TYR A 515 12.37 2.80 35.33
C TYR A 515 12.20 4.26 34.93
N ASN A 516 12.03 5.17 35.91
CA ASN A 516 11.82 6.60 35.64
C ASN A 516 10.72 6.88 34.60
N ALA A 517 9.66 6.07 34.61
CA ALA A 517 8.52 6.26 33.73
C ALA A 517 7.39 7.02 34.44
N PHE A 518 6.95 8.13 33.87
CA PHE A 518 6.00 9.03 34.53
C PHE A 518 4.75 9.27 33.69
N LEU A 519 3.59 9.38 34.33
CA LEU A 519 2.31 9.66 33.67
C LEU A 519 1.92 8.63 32.59
N THR A 520 2.51 7.43 32.60
CA THR A 520 2.07 6.33 31.74
C THR A 520 0.73 5.81 32.26
N THR A 521 -0.25 5.72 31.37
CA THR A 521 -1.59 5.20 31.67
C THR A 521 -1.68 3.74 31.24
N TRP A 522 -2.05 2.86 32.18
CA TRP A 522 -2.37 1.46 31.92
C TRP A 522 -3.87 1.27 32.09
N ARG A 523 -4.55 0.71 31.07
CA ARG A 523 -6.00 0.53 31.13
C ARG A 523 -6.51 -0.63 30.30
N SER A 524 -7.31 -1.51 30.90
CA SER A 524 -8.05 -2.54 30.16
C SER A 524 -7.16 -3.46 29.34
N ASN A 525 -5.98 -3.78 29.88
CA ASN A 525 -5.15 -4.85 29.36
C ASN A 525 -5.56 -6.18 30.00
N TYR A 526 -5.41 -7.27 29.26
CA TYR A 526 -5.50 -8.63 29.79
C TYR A 526 -4.12 -9.08 30.25
N TRP A 527 -4.06 -9.71 31.42
CA TRP A 527 -2.84 -10.23 32.05
C TRP A 527 -3.17 -11.65 32.51
N ASP A 528 -2.46 -12.66 32.00
CA ASP A 528 -2.76 -14.05 32.32
C ASP A 528 -2.36 -14.46 33.74
N ASP A 529 -1.56 -13.64 34.43
CA ASP A 529 -1.23 -13.79 35.85
C ASP A 529 -2.19 -13.05 36.81
N ASN A 530 -3.13 -12.24 36.31
CA ASN A 530 -4.01 -11.42 37.14
C ASN A 530 -5.32 -12.14 37.47
N MET A 531 -5.29 -12.96 38.53
CA MET A 531 -6.40 -13.83 38.91
C MET A 531 -7.46 -13.20 39.84
N LEU A 532 -7.31 -11.93 40.26
CA LEU A 532 -8.15 -11.29 41.28
C LEU A 532 -8.98 -10.12 40.75
N PHE A 533 -10.05 -9.75 41.48
CA PHE A 533 -10.86 -8.53 41.24
C PHE A 533 -10.11 -7.24 41.69
N LEU A 534 -8.79 -7.22 41.57
CA LEU A 534 -7.94 -6.11 41.98
C LEU A 534 -7.30 -5.45 40.75
N PRO A 535 -6.95 -4.16 40.86
CA PRO A 535 -6.07 -3.52 39.89
C PRO A 535 -4.79 -4.34 39.71
N LYS A 536 -4.34 -4.53 38.47
CA LYS A 536 -3.03 -5.13 38.22
C LYS A 536 -1.96 -4.14 38.65
N ILE A 537 -1.08 -4.56 39.55
CA ILE A 537 0.10 -3.79 39.94
C ILE A 537 1.19 -3.99 38.87
N ILE A 538 1.75 -2.88 38.40
CA ILE A 538 2.95 -2.85 37.57
C ILE A 538 4.09 -2.32 38.43
N TRP A 539 5.14 -3.11 38.58
CA TRP A 539 6.30 -2.77 39.40
C TRP A 539 7.37 -2.03 38.59
N GLY A 540 8.11 -1.16 39.27
CA GLY A 540 9.21 -0.43 38.66
C GLY A 540 10.06 0.29 39.70
N SER A 541 10.87 1.22 39.23
CA SER A 541 11.70 2.04 40.11
C SER A 541 11.86 3.48 39.61
N ILE A 542 12.19 4.38 40.53
CA ILE A 542 12.40 5.80 40.26
C ILE A 542 13.68 6.33 40.90
N GLY A 543 14.24 7.37 40.29
CA GLY A 543 15.46 8.02 40.71
C GLY A 543 16.72 7.19 40.46
N LYS A 544 17.88 7.85 40.55
CA LYS A 544 19.19 7.21 40.32
C LYS A 544 19.52 6.09 41.30
N ARG A 545 18.87 6.06 42.47
CA ARG A 545 19.02 5.01 43.49
C ARG A 545 18.02 3.85 43.33
N GLN A 546 17.25 3.83 42.24
CA GLN A 546 16.25 2.80 41.94
C GLN A 546 15.29 2.54 43.10
N PHE A 547 14.71 3.62 43.66
CA PHE A 547 13.68 3.47 44.68
C PHE A 547 12.49 2.70 44.10
N PRO A 548 12.02 1.60 44.75
CA PRO A 548 10.87 0.86 44.27
C PRO A 548 9.63 1.75 44.10
N TRP A 549 8.91 1.57 43.01
CA TRP A 549 7.70 2.30 42.68
C TRP A 549 6.67 1.37 42.04
N MET A 550 5.44 1.85 41.92
CA MET A 550 4.35 1.07 41.33
C MET A 550 3.42 1.95 40.50
N ASN A 551 2.80 1.32 39.51
CA ASN A 551 1.70 1.85 38.72
C ASN A 551 0.58 0.80 38.68
N PHE A 552 -0.60 1.16 38.18
CA PHE A 552 -1.77 0.29 38.22
C PHE A 552 -2.56 0.29 36.92
N ASP A 553 -2.97 -0.89 36.46
CA ASP A 553 -4.09 -1.04 35.54
C ASP A 553 -5.36 -1.28 36.36
N TRP A 554 -6.12 -0.20 36.58
CA TRP A 554 -7.33 -0.20 37.40
C TRP A 554 -8.48 -0.99 36.78
N LEU A 555 -8.45 -1.27 35.48
CA LEU A 555 -9.56 -1.86 34.73
C LEU A 555 -9.11 -3.08 33.95
N ALA A 556 -8.24 -3.90 34.52
CA ALA A 556 -7.71 -5.11 33.90
C ALA A 556 -8.84 -6.03 33.37
N MET A 557 -8.63 -6.55 32.16
CA MET A 557 -9.59 -7.40 31.46
C MET A 557 -9.53 -8.84 31.97
N ARG A 558 -10.68 -9.52 31.98
CA ARG A 558 -10.82 -10.92 32.45
C ARG A 558 -10.54 -11.98 31.39
N LYS A 559 -10.68 -11.59 30.13
CA LYS A 559 -10.48 -12.46 28.98
C LYS A 559 -9.58 -11.76 27.99
N PRO A 560 -8.75 -12.51 27.25
CA PRO A 560 -7.98 -11.94 26.17
C PRO A 560 -8.93 -11.37 25.12
N PHE A 561 -8.47 -10.35 24.41
CA PHE A 561 -9.14 -9.89 23.19
C PHE A 561 -8.99 -10.96 22.11
N ASP A 562 -10.11 -11.45 21.58
CA ASP A 562 -10.14 -12.32 20.40
C ASP A 562 -9.64 -11.53 19.17
N ARG A 563 -9.01 -12.22 18.22
CA ARG A 563 -8.56 -11.59 16.97
C ARG A 563 -9.72 -11.23 16.07
#